data_AF-A0A537LQ25-F1
#
_entry.id   AF-A0A537LQ25-F1
#
_cell.length_a   1.000
_cell.length_b   1.000
_cell.length_c   1.000
_cell.angle_alpha   90.00
_cell.angle_beta   90.00
_cell.angle_gamma   90.00
#
_symmetry.space_group_name_H-M   'P 1'
#
loop_
_entity.id
_entity.type
_entity.pdbx_description
1 polymer ?
#
loop_
_entity_poly.entity_id
_entity_poly.type
_entity_poly.pdbx_seq_one_letter_code
_entity_poly.pdbx_strand_id
1 'polypeptide(L)' 'MTERNDPATLTREQLEVIARTRGYEFSPDRLTAVLPEVRRLRALAGRLRMLPLDDLPPAMTFTPP' A
#
# COMPACT_ATOMS: atom_id res chain seq x y z
N MET A 1 -16.51 2.70 15.06
CA MET A 1 -15.87 3.79 14.30
C MET A 1 -14.56 3.27 13.75
N THR A 2 -14.56 2.72 12.54
CA THR A 2 -13.33 2.30 11.87
C THR A 2 -12.95 3.44 10.95
N GLU A 3 -11.98 4.25 11.36
CA GLU A 3 -11.31 5.19 10.45
C GLU A 3 -10.74 4.36 9.30
N ARG A 4 -11.49 4.30 8.19
CA ARG A 4 -10.95 3.91 6.90
C ARG A 4 -9.86 4.94 6.62
N ASN A 5 -8.62 4.55 6.87
CA ASN A 5 -7.41 5.23 6.42
C ASN A 5 -7.59 5.51 4.94
N ASP A 6 -8.04 6.72 4.62
CA ASP A 6 -8.30 7.13 3.26
C ASP A 6 -6.96 7.07 2.51
N PRO A 7 -6.83 6.27 1.44
CA PRO A 7 -5.56 6.19 0.70
C PRO A 7 -5.07 7.55 0.17
N ALA A 8 -5.93 8.58 0.18
CA ALA A 8 -5.60 9.95 -0.15
C ALA A 8 -4.63 10.65 0.82
N THR A 9 -4.46 10.20 2.07
CA THR A 9 -3.68 10.91 3.11
C THR A 9 -2.23 10.46 3.27
N LEU A 10 -1.70 9.54 2.44
CA LEU A 10 -0.30 9.11 2.58
C LEU A 10 0.65 10.32 2.46
N THR A 11 1.38 10.64 3.52
CA THR A 11 2.34 11.75 3.54
C THR A 11 3.73 11.30 3.11
N ARG A 12 4.62 12.25 2.77
CA ARG A 12 6.02 11.97 2.44
C ARG A 12 6.74 11.32 3.63
N GLU A 13 6.49 11.80 4.83
CA GLU A 13 7.09 11.31 6.07
C GLU A 13 6.66 9.86 6.34
N GLN A 14 5.39 9.52 6.09
CA GLN A 14 4.91 8.15 6.20
C GLN A 14 5.57 7.24 5.16
N LEU A 15 5.74 7.71 3.92
CA LEU A 15 6.44 6.96 2.88
C LEU A 15 7.92 6.75 3.23
N GLU A 16 8.56 7.74 3.84
CA GLU A 16 9.94 7.67 4.32
C GLU A 16 10.09 6.60 5.41
N VAL A 17 9.18 6.56 6.39
CA VAL A 17 9.17 5.52 7.43
C VAL A 17 9.00 4.13 6.81
N ILE A 18 8.05 3.96 5.88
CA ILE A 18 7.84 2.66 5.21
C ILE A 18 9.09 2.22 4.45
N ALA A 19 9.76 3.13 3.75
CA ALA A 19 10.98 2.83 3.01
C ALA A 19 12.10 2.37 3.96
N ARG A 20 12.34 3.10 5.05
CA ARG A 20 13.37 2.73 6.03
C ARG A 20 13.10 1.39 6.70
N THR A 21 11.85 1.09 7.06
CA THR A 21 11.46 -0.20 7.65
C THR A 21 11.73 -1.38 6.70
N ARG A 22 11.75 -1.12 5.39
CA ARG A 22 12.10 -2.12 4.36
C ARG A 22 13.58 -2.11 3.98
N GLY A 23 14.41 -1.34 4.67
CA GLY A 23 15.85 -1.22 4.41
C GLY A 23 16.20 -0.34 3.21
N TYR A 24 15.28 0.49 2.73
CA TYR A 24 15.55 1.44 1.65
C TYR A 24 15.88 2.83 2.20
N GLU A 25 16.85 3.46 1.57
CA GLU A 25 17.20 4.85 1.81
C GLU A 25 16.98 5.66 0.52
N PHE A 26 16.07 6.64 0.58
CA PHE A 26 15.72 7.49 -0.55
C PHE A 26 15.92 8.95 -0.17
N SER A 27 16.36 9.76 -1.13
CA SER A 27 16.41 11.21 -0.93
C SER A 27 14.98 11.78 -0.79
N PRO A 28 14.82 12.90 -0.05
CA PRO A 28 13.53 13.58 0.08
C PRO A 28 12.89 13.93 -1.27
N ASP A 29 13.70 14.34 -2.26
CA ASP A 29 13.25 14.68 -3.60
C ASP A 29 12.67 13.47 -4.32
N ARG A 30 13.33 12.30 -4.20
CA ARG A 30 12.86 11.05 -4.81
C ARG A 30 11.57 10.58 -4.17
N LEU A 31 11.45 10.68 -2.85
CA LEU A 31 10.21 10.36 -2.14
C LEU A 31 9.06 11.26 -2.59
N THR A 32 9.32 12.57 -2.73
CA THR A 32 8.34 13.55 -3.21
C THR A 32 7.90 13.25 -4.65
N ALA A 33 8.84 12.92 -5.53
CA ALA A 33 8.55 12.58 -6.92
C ALA A 33 7.70 11.30 -7.06
N VAL A 34 7.91 10.30 -6.20
CA VAL A 34 7.23 9.00 -6.26
C VAL A 34 5.91 8.99 -5.49
N LEU A 35 5.70 9.92 -4.55
CA LEU A 35 4.51 9.99 -3.70
C LEU A 35 3.17 9.97 -4.47
N PRO A 36 2.98 10.70 -5.59
CA PRO A 36 1.73 10.66 -6.34
C PRO A 36 1.40 9.27 -6.90
N GLU A 37 2.40 8.56 -7.42
CA GLU A 37 2.20 7.23 -7.99
C GLU A 37 1.89 6.21 -6.89
N VAL A 38 2.55 6.32 -5.74
CA VAL A 38 2.24 5.47 -4.57
C VAL A 38 0.80 5.69 -4.10
N ARG A 39 0.33 6.94 -4.04
CA ARG A 39 -1.07 7.25 -3.72
C ARG A 39 -2.04 6.63 -4.72
N ARG A 40 -1.74 6.73 -6.02
CA ARG A 40 -2.54 6.12 -7.10
C ARG A 40 -2.64 4.60 -6.95
N LEU A 41 -1.51 3.93 -6.71
CA LEU A 41 -1.47 2.48 -6.50
C LEU A 41 -2.23 2.05 -5.24
N ARG A 42 -2.10 2.83 -4.15
CA ARG A 42 -2.82 2.56 -2.91
C ARG A 42 -4.34 2.71 -3.07
N ALA A 43 -4.78 3.73 -3.82
CA ALA A 43 -6.19 3.91 -4.17
C ALA A 43 -6.73 2.78 -5.04
N LEU A 44 -5.95 2.31 -6.03
CA LEU A 44 -6.29 1.13 -6.83
C LEU A 44 -6.42 -0.11 -5.93
N ALA A 45 -5.45 -0.38 -5.06
CA ALA A 45 -5.50 -1.49 -4.13
C ALA A 45 -6.74 -1.40 -3.20
N GLY A 46 -7.11 -0.19 -2.77
CA GLY A 46 -8.34 0.06 -2.03
C GLY A 46 -9.59 -0.38 -2.80
N ARG A 47 -9.70 -0.01 -4.08
CA ARG A 47 -10.82 -0.44 -4.95
C ARG A 47 -10.84 -1.95 -5.17
N LEU A 48 -9.69 -2.58 -5.37
CA LEU A 48 -9.61 -4.04 -5.55
C LEU A 48 -10.09 -4.81 -4.31
N ARG A 49 -9.83 -4.29 -3.10
CA ARG A 49 -10.33 -4.89 -1.85
C ARG A 49 -11.85 -4.78 -1.67
N MET A 50 -12.52 -3.89 -2.41
CA MET A 50 -13.98 -3.73 -2.37
C MET A 50 -14.69 -4.67 -3.35
N LEU A 51 -13.94 -5.43 -4.16
CA LEU A 51 -14.54 -6.44 -5.03
C LEU A 51 -15.12 -7.56 -4.15
N PRO A 52 -16.30 -8.10 -4.51
CA PRO A 52 -16.95 -9.18 -3.77
C PRO A 52 -16.16 -10.48 -4.01
N LEU A 53 -15.07 -10.63 -3.28
CA LEU A 53 -14.22 -11.83 -3.26
C LEU A 53 -14.55 -12.71 -2.05
N ASP A 54 -15.58 -12.34 -1.29
CA ASP A 54 -15.92 -12.92 0.02
C ASP A 54 -16.21 -14.43 -0.03
N ASP A 55 -16.62 -14.96 -1.19
CA ASP A 55 -16.90 -16.39 -1.40
C ASP A 55 -15.72 -17.16 -2.01
N LEU A 56 -14.61 -16.49 -2.32
CA LEU A 56 -13.42 -17.13 -2.87
C LEU A 56 -12.40 -17.34 -1.75
N PRO A 57 -12.12 -18.60 -1.34
CA PRO A 57 -11.03 -18.84 -0.41
C PRO A 57 -9.74 -18.26 -1.02
N PRO A 58 -8.85 -17.64 -0.22
CA PRO A 58 -7.58 -17.18 -0.72
C PRO A 58 -6.90 -18.36 -1.44
N ALA A 59 -6.52 -18.17 -2.69
CA ALA A 59 -5.77 -19.15 -3.46
C ALA A 59 -4.33 -19.25 -2.90
N MET A 60 -4.20 -19.73 -1.67
CA MET A 60 -2.94 -20.19 -1.09
C MET A 60 -2.92 -21.70 -1.19
N THR A 61 -2.41 -22.21 -2.30
CA THR A 61 -1.90 -23.58 -2.36
C THR A 61 -0.54 -23.59 -1.67
N PHE A 62 -0.53 -23.92 -0.37
CA PHE A 62 0.70 -24.40 0.25
C PHE A 62 1.04 -25.73 -0.40
N THR A 63 2.14 -25.79 -1.14
CA THR A 63 2.77 -27.06 -1.54
C THR A 63 3.67 -27.47 -0.38
N PRO A 64 3.28 -28.45 0.46
CA PRO A 64 4.21 -29.00 1.44
C PRO A 64 5.37 -29.72 0.71
N PRO A 65 6.57 -29.76 1.33
CA PRO A 65 7.72 -30.50 0.79
C PRO A 65 7.47 -32.01 0.74
#